data_AF-A0A917Q170-F1
#
_entry.id   AF-A0A917Q170-F1
#
_cell.length_a   1.000
_cell.length_b   1.000
_cell.length_c   1.000
_cell.angle_alpha   90.00
_cell.angle_beta   90.00
_cell.angle_gamma   90.00
#
_symmetry.space_group_name_H-M   'P 1'
#
loop_
_entity.id
_entity.type
_entity.pdbx_description
1 polymer ?
#
loop_
_entity_poly.entity_id
_entity_poly.type
_entity_poly.pdbx_seq_one_letter_code
_entity_poly.pdbx_strand_id
1 'polypeptide(L)'
;MSKLRPLVGIVLLTVSYTAFADYQNASVLQEGDNNSASVSQTNVAHSAAISQYGSNLDTNITQSDVAHRASIYQTAAMDSTTDVTQSGGFNFTDIHQDFAHDTTISVVQGGADNSATITQLGTIYGGYNNTINIEQTGAELTARVYQEGNDLITRIKSEGYGNSVETSQLALTGTVLVEQQGDQNNIYSRQNGYATHASLSQIGSNNDIQYEIDAFGDGVSNASIEQQGDENRVSYRVGNGPVDLAVSQLGNGNVIEGNLGTGGRVVASQDGDYNVASIDSEIGSVTLQQTGSYNIGTIDTSGDAVLVQTGYANEASIVSAATSGVDALHYATAAQAGSNNIASIVQQ
;
A
#
# COMPACT_ATOMS: atom_id res chain seq x y z
N MET A 1 -21.61 81.00 -2.04
CA MET A 1 -20.69 79.94 -1.54
C MET A 1 -21.44 78.62 -1.57
N SER A 2 -20.82 77.54 -2.03
CA SER A 2 -21.38 76.18 -1.96
C SER A 2 -20.85 75.43 -0.74
N LYS A 3 -21.67 74.55 -0.13
CA LYS A 3 -21.22 73.33 0.57
C LYS A 3 -22.22 72.20 0.31
N LEU A 4 -21.71 70.96 0.32
CA LEU A 4 -22.39 69.78 -0.22
C LEU A 4 -23.37 69.14 0.79
N ARG A 5 -24.28 68.31 0.27
CA ARG A 5 -25.01 67.30 1.06
C ARG A 5 -24.17 66.01 1.15
N PRO A 6 -24.09 65.33 2.31
CA PRO A 6 -23.80 63.90 2.36
C PRO A 6 -25.09 63.08 2.13
N LEU A 7 -24.94 61.88 1.58
CA LEU A 7 -26.01 60.91 1.37
C LEU A 7 -26.12 60.00 2.60
N VAL A 8 -27.32 59.84 3.18
CA VAL A 8 -27.54 58.86 4.26
C VAL A 8 -27.80 57.49 3.65
N GLY A 9 -26.74 56.71 3.45
CA GLY A 9 -26.85 55.29 3.18
C GLY A 9 -27.17 54.54 4.48
N ILE A 10 -28.35 53.93 4.56
CA ILE A 10 -28.68 53.01 5.66
C ILE A 10 -27.94 51.70 5.37
N VAL A 11 -26.85 51.46 6.10
CA VAL A 11 -26.18 50.15 6.11
C VAL A 11 -27.12 49.15 6.77
N LEU A 12 -27.45 48.07 6.06
CA LEU A 12 -28.32 47.03 6.57
C LEU A 12 -27.57 46.25 7.67
N LEU A 13 -27.95 46.46 8.93
CA LEU A 13 -27.34 45.79 10.07
C LEU A 13 -27.84 44.33 10.18
N THR A 14 -27.43 43.48 9.24
CA THR A 14 -27.61 42.03 9.36
C THR A 14 -26.83 41.54 10.57
N VAL A 15 -27.54 41.06 11.59
CA VAL A 15 -26.93 40.45 12.78
C VAL A 15 -26.25 39.16 12.36
N SER A 16 -24.92 39.18 12.25
CA SER A 16 -24.10 38.00 11.98
C SER A 16 -24.27 36.99 13.10
N TYR A 17 -25.03 35.92 12.85
CA TYR A 17 -25.20 34.85 13.82
C TYR A 17 -23.89 34.07 13.96
N THR A 18 -23.29 34.17 15.15
CA THR A 18 -22.28 33.26 15.73
C THR A 18 -21.09 32.88 14.84
N ALA A 19 -19.95 33.51 15.10
CA ALA A 19 -18.67 33.14 14.51
C ALA A 19 -18.29 31.68 14.86
N PHE A 20 -18.06 30.86 13.84
CA PHE A 20 -16.96 29.90 13.89
C PHE A 20 -15.65 30.68 13.70
N ALA A 21 -14.60 30.28 14.40
CA ALA A 21 -13.30 30.95 14.29
C ALA A 21 -12.57 30.45 13.04
N ASP A 22 -12.20 31.39 12.17
CA ASP A 22 -11.60 31.14 10.85
C ASP A 22 -10.10 30.81 10.97
N TYR A 23 -9.80 29.67 11.60
CA TYR A 23 -8.45 29.19 11.84
C TYR A 23 -7.84 28.53 10.60
N GLN A 24 -7.66 29.33 9.54
CA GLN A 24 -6.78 28.99 8.42
C GLN A 24 -5.34 29.37 8.82
N ASN A 25 -4.47 28.38 8.93
CA ASN A 25 -3.05 28.56 9.19
C ASN A 25 -2.23 27.99 8.03
N ALA A 26 -1.43 28.84 7.39
CA ALA A 26 -0.52 28.47 6.31
C ALA A 26 0.86 29.03 6.63
N SER A 27 1.85 28.15 6.82
CA SER A 27 3.25 28.53 7.03
C SER A 27 4.13 27.94 5.95
N VAL A 28 4.82 28.81 5.21
CA VAL A 28 5.81 28.43 4.18
C VAL A 28 7.17 28.95 4.62
N LEU A 29 8.16 28.06 4.70
CA LEU A 29 9.56 28.36 4.96
C LEU A 29 10.41 27.74 3.85
N GLN A 30 11.26 28.54 3.22
CA GLN A 30 12.11 28.11 2.11
C GLN A 30 13.53 28.65 2.32
N GLU A 31 14.51 27.76 2.25
CA GLU A 31 15.94 28.06 2.30
C GLU A 31 16.64 27.29 1.17
N GLY A 32 17.49 27.99 0.41
CA GLY A 32 18.11 27.49 -0.83
C GLY A 32 17.56 28.15 -2.09
N ASP A 33 17.85 27.58 -3.26
CA ASP A 33 17.75 28.26 -4.56
C ASP A 33 16.54 27.78 -5.41
N ASN A 34 15.82 28.72 -6.04
CA ASN A 34 14.71 28.49 -6.98
C ASN A 34 13.50 27.68 -6.45
N ASN A 35 13.32 27.53 -5.15
CA ASN A 35 12.18 26.77 -4.61
C ASN A 35 10.84 27.52 -4.80
N SER A 36 9.81 26.77 -5.16
CA SER A 36 8.41 27.17 -5.30
C SER A 36 7.58 26.46 -4.22
N ALA A 37 6.71 27.21 -3.55
CA ALA A 37 5.80 26.68 -2.56
C ALA A 37 4.48 27.48 -2.56
N SER A 38 3.35 26.76 -2.59
CA SER A 38 2.02 27.33 -2.65
C SER A 38 1.08 26.66 -1.64
N VAL A 39 0.25 27.46 -0.98
CA VAL A 39 -0.84 26.98 -0.13
C VAL A 39 -2.12 27.69 -0.54
N SER A 40 -3.10 26.92 -0.98
CA SER A 40 -4.46 27.35 -1.32
C SER A 40 -5.44 26.74 -0.32
N GLN A 41 -5.93 27.53 0.62
CA GLN A 41 -6.96 27.14 1.59
C GLN A 41 -8.28 27.83 1.22
N THR A 42 -9.38 27.08 1.27
CA THR A 42 -10.74 27.57 1.00
C THR A 42 -11.72 26.94 1.98
N ASN A 43 -12.74 27.68 2.42
CA ASN A 43 -13.57 27.33 3.58
C ASN A 43 -12.73 27.33 4.89
N VAL A 44 -12.92 26.43 5.87
CA VAL A 44 -12.59 26.73 7.29
C VAL A 44 -11.70 25.73 8.03
N ALA A 45 -10.97 26.25 9.02
CA ALA A 45 -10.18 25.51 10.02
C ALA A 45 -8.97 24.70 9.48
N HIS A 46 -8.44 25.07 8.31
CA HIS A 46 -7.32 24.37 7.67
C HIS A 46 -5.96 24.69 8.29
N SER A 47 -5.06 23.71 8.29
CA SER A 47 -3.65 23.87 8.67
C SER A 47 -2.74 23.31 7.58
N ALA A 48 -1.76 24.09 7.14
CA ALA A 48 -0.78 23.72 6.15
C ALA A 48 0.61 24.22 6.56
N ALA A 49 1.61 23.34 6.51
CA ALA A 49 3.00 23.69 6.70
C ALA A 49 3.86 23.15 5.54
N ILE A 50 4.70 24.01 4.97
CA ILE A 50 5.74 23.66 4.00
C ILE A 50 7.07 24.18 4.56
N SER A 51 8.06 23.30 4.68
CA SER A 51 9.45 23.65 5.03
C SER A 51 10.39 23.00 4.01
N GLN A 52 11.13 23.83 3.28
CA GLN A 52 11.99 23.43 2.17
C GLN A 52 13.43 23.90 2.42
N TYR A 53 14.37 22.97 2.49
CA TYR A 53 15.81 23.21 2.62
C TYR A 53 16.53 22.51 1.46
N GLY A 54 16.50 23.10 0.27
CA GLY A 54 16.89 22.42 -0.98
C GLY A 54 16.93 23.34 -2.20
N SER A 55 16.86 22.80 -3.41
CA SER A 55 16.87 23.61 -4.64
C SER A 55 15.99 23.07 -5.77
N ASN A 56 15.37 23.97 -6.54
CA ASN A 56 14.41 23.62 -7.61
C ASN A 56 13.23 22.74 -7.11
N LEU A 57 12.82 22.88 -5.84
CA LEU A 57 11.66 22.18 -5.30
C LEU A 57 10.36 22.89 -5.71
N ASP A 58 9.32 22.16 -6.11
CA ASP A 58 7.97 22.73 -6.30
C ASP A 58 6.97 21.99 -5.41
N THR A 59 6.15 22.71 -4.64
CA THR A 59 5.28 22.09 -3.65
C THR A 59 3.97 22.84 -3.47
N ASN A 60 2.84 22.18 -3.73
CA ASN A 60 1.52 22.78 -3.69
C ASN A 60 0.61 22.04 -2.71
N ILE A 61 0.03 22.76 -1.75
CA ILE A 61 -1.05 22.28 -0.89
C ILE A 61 -2.35 22.97 -1.31
N THR A 62 -3.35 22.19 -1.72
CA THR A 62 -4.71 22.66 -1.97
C THR A 62 -5.68 22.00 -1.00
N GLN A 63 -6.30 22.80 -0.14
CA GLN A 63 -7.27 22.36 0.87
C GLN A 63 -8.61 23.06 0.63
N SER A 64 -9.67 22.26 0.57
CA SER A 64 -11.06 22.71 0.39
C SER A 64 -11.93 22.24 1.56
N ASP A 65 -13.08 22.86 1.79
CA ASP A 65 -14.04 22.48 2.84
C ASP A 65 -13.55 22.61 4.30
N VAL A 66 -13.34 21.55 5.08
CA VAL A 66 -13.30 21.67 6.56
C VAL A 66 -12.12 20.95 7.22
N ALA A 67 -11.41 21.66 8.11
CA ALA A 67 -10.50 21.10 9.11
C ALA A 67 -9.31 20.23 8.63
N HIS A 68 -8.97 20.29 7.35
CA HIS A 68 -7.80 19.61 6.77
C HIS A 68 -6.47 20.00 7.41
N ARG A 69 -5.56 19.03 7.50
CA ARG A 69 -4.17 19.24 7.92
C ARG A 69 -3.19 18.68 6.89
N ALA A 70 -2.22 19.49 6.48
CA ALA A 70 -1.11 19.09 5.63
C ALA A 70 0.22 19.57 6.24
N SER A 71 1.24 18.74 6.15
CA SER A 71 2.59 18.99 6.65
C SER A 71 3.58 18.43 5.63
N ILE A 72 4.54 19.25 5.20
CA ILE A 72 5.55 18.90 4.21
C ILE A 72 6.90 19.44 4.68
N TYR A 73 7.86 18.55 4.87
CA TYR A 73 9.22 18.85 5.30
C TYR A 73 10.21 18.19 4.33
N GLN A 74 10.91 19.00 3.55
CA GLN A 74 11.86 18.59 2.53
C GLN A 74 13.26 19.12 2.90
N THR A 75 14.21 18.24 3.17
CA THR A 75 15.60 18.59 3.52
C THR A 75 16.60 17.98 2.55
N ALA A 76 17.63 18.75 2.21
CA ALA A 76 18.69 18.42 1.25
C ALA A 76 18.19 17.96 -0.14
N ALA A 77 16.93 18.22 -0.46
CA ALA A 77 16.27 17.72 -1.66
C ALA A 77 16.53 18.62 -2.88
N MET A 78 16.52 18.04 -4.08
CA MET A 78 16.65 18.77 -5.34
C MET A 78 15.64 18.32 -6.40
N ASP A 79 15.26 19.25 -7.29
CA ASP A 79 14.52 18.99 -8.54
C ASP A 79 13.25 18.11 -8.34
N SER A 80 12.57 18.30 -7.22
CA SER A 80 11.50 17.42 -6.73
C SER A 80 10.16 18.15 -6.60
N THR A 81 9.08 17.46 -6.97
CA THR A 81 7.70 17.99 -6.96
C THR A 81 6.86 17.31 -5.87
N THR A 82 6.01 18.06 -5.15
CA THR A 82 5.09 17.50 -4.16
C THR A 82 3.73 18.21 -4.16
N ASP A 83 2.70 17.52 -4.64
CA ASP A 83 1.34 18.06 -4.70
C ASP A 83 0.40 17.33 -3.71
N VAL A 84 -0.31 18.09 -2.88
CA VAL A 84 -1.29 17.58 -1.90
C VAL A 84 -2.64 18.26 -2.15
N THR A 85 -3.68 17.48 -2.42
CA THR A 85 -5.06 17.95 -2.60
C THR A 85 -6.00 17.27 -1.60
N GLN A 86 -6.70 18.05 -0.78
CA GLN A 86 -7.62 17.56 0.25
C GLN A 86 -9.01 18.21 0.12
N SER A 87 -10.06 17.40 0.22
CA SER A 87 -11.46 17.81 0.04
C SER A 87 -12.42 17.02 0.95
N GLY A 88 -13.48 17.66 1.43
CA GLY A 88 -14.38 17.11 2.45
C GLY A 88 -14.05 17.57 3.88
N GLY A 89 -13.61 16.66 4.77
CA GLY A 89 -13.44 16.95 6.19
C GLY A 89 -12.22 16.28 6.83
N PHE A 90 -11.49 16.99 7.69
CA PHE A 90 -10.52 16.45 8.65
C PHE A 90 -9.34 15.62 8.10
N ASN A 91 -9.24 15.42 6.78
CA ASN A 91 -8.16 14.61 6.18
C ASN A 91 -6.77 15.18 6.54
N PHE A 92 -5.82 14.27 6.74
CA PHE A 92 -4.46 14.54 7.20
C PHE A 92 -3.42 14.01 6.19
N THR A 93 -2.44 14.85 5.87
CA THR A 93 -1.24 14.47 5.12
C THR A 93 0.01 14.94 5.87
N ASP A 94 1.01 14.06 5.98
CA ASP A 94 2.35 14.39 6.47
C ASP A 94 3.40 13.78 5.53
N ILE A 95 4.34 14.60 5.06
CA ILE A 95 5.36 14.23 4.08
C ILE A 95 6.71 14.67 4.59
N HIS A 96 7.60 13.71 4.80
CA HIS A 96 9.01 13.94 5.14
C HIS A 96 9.87 13.39 4.02
N GLN A 97 10.62 14.27 3.33
CA GLN A 97 11.67 13.89 2.39
C GLN A 97 13.03 14.39 2.92
N ASP A 98 14.03 13.53 2.94
CA ASP A 98 15.42 13.89 3.25
C ASP A 98 16.34 13.36 2.13
N PHE A 99 17.21 14.20 1.57
CA PHE A 99 18.11 13.90 0.43
C PHE A 99 17.40 13.30 -0.82
N ALA A 100 16.17 13.73 -1.09
CA ALA A 100 15.38 13.30 -2.25
C ALA A 100 15.77 14.07 -3.53
N HIS A 101 15.98 13.38 -4.64
CA HIS A 101 16.39 13.98 -5.93
C HIS A 101 15.49 13.52 -7.09
N ASP A 102 15.09 14.43 -7.98
CA ASP A 102 14.25 14.10 -9.16
C ASP A 102 12.94 13.37 -8.79
N THR A 103 12.36 13.66 -7.62
CA THR A 103 11.23 12.90 -7.06
C THR A 103 9.86 13.54 -7.33
N THR A 104 8.80 12.72 -7.34
CA THR A 104 7.42 13.19 -7.49
C THR A 104 6.52 12.57 -6.44
N ILE A 105 5.96 13.38 -5.55
CA ILE A 105 4.92 12.96 -4.60
C ILE A 105 3.58 13.60 -4.98
N SER A 106 2.51 12.81 -4.98
CA SER A 106 1.15 13.28 -5.24
C SER A 106 0.16 12.60 -4.28
N VAL A 107 -0.54 13.38 -3.46
CA VAL A 107 -1.54 12.89 -2.49
C VAL A 107 -2.89 13.54 -2.77
N VAL A 108 -3.92 12.73 -3.01
CA VAL A 108 -5.30 13.16 -3.21
C VAL A 108 -6.20 12.48 -2.17
N GLN A 109 -6.88 13.29 -1.37
CA GLN A 109 -7.82 12.84 -0.34
C GLN A 109 -9.21 13.46 -0.57
N GLY A 110 -10.21 12.62 -0.75
CA GLY A 110 -11.62 13.00 -0.89
C GLY A 110 -12.49 12.30 0.13
N GLY A 111 -13.22 13.08 0.94
CA GLY A 111 -14.12 12.57 1.97
C GLY A 111 -13.67 12.95 3.38
N ALA A 112 -13.74 12.05 4.36
CA ALA A 112 -13.63 12.39 5.77
C ALA A 112 -12.53 11.63 6.54
N ASP A 113 -11.73 12.33 7.35
CA ASP A 113 -10.80 11.73 8.33
C ASP A 113 -9.75 10.76 7.72
N ASN A 114 -9.48 10.84 6.41
CA ASN A 114 -8.46 10.03 5.75
C ASN A 114 -7.05 10.53 6.11
N SER A 115 -6.10 9.61 6.30
CA SER A 115 -4.72 9.89 6.73
C SER A 115 -3.71 9.35 5.73
N ALA A 116 -2.77 10.19 5.29
CA ALA A 116 -1.62 9.83 4.47
C ALA A 116 -0.32 10.24 5.20
N THR A 117 0.64 9.32 5.30
CA THR A 117 1.96 9.61 5.89
C THR A 117 3.05 9.05 5.00
N ILE A 118 3.92 9.93 4.50
CA ILE A 118 5.02 9.57 3.61
C ILE A 118 6.34 9.93 4.29
N THR A 119 7.24 8.95 4.40
CA THR A 119 8.65 9.16 4.77
C THR A 119 9.52 8.66 3.63
N GLN A 120 10.41 9.50 3.13
CA GLN A 120 11.33 9.15 2.06
C GLN A 120 12.74 9.61 2.40
N LEU A 121 13.70 8.68 2.40
CA LEU A 121 15.08 8.93 2.79
C LEU A 121 16.04 8.54 1.66
N GLY A 122 16.73 9.52 1.09
CA GLY A 122 17.89 9.30 0.24
C GLY A 122 19.13 9.01 1.08
N THR A 123 19.40 7.74 1.39
CA THR A 123 20.63 7.38 2.11
C THR A 123 21.84 7.34 1.15
N ILE A 124 23.00 6.88 1.61
CA ILE A 124 24.27 6.89 0.84
C ILE A 124 24.19 6.15 -0.52
N TYR A 125 23.15 5.34 -0.73
CA TYR A 125 22.88 4.64 -2.00
C TYR A 125 22.02 5.43 -3.00
N GLY A 126 21.55 6.62 -2.63
CA GLY A 126 20.77 7.54 -3.48
C GLY A 126 19.30 7.66 -3.08
N GLY A 127 18.66 8.73 -3.56
CA GLY A 127 17.25 9.06 -3.38
C GLY A 127 16.55 9.45 -4.69
N TYR A 128 17.08 8.99 -5.83
CA TYR A 128 16.78 9.51 -7.18
C TYR A 128 15.51 8.93 -7.82
N ASN A 129 14.82 9.72 -8.65
CA ASN A 129 13.71 9.32 -9.56
C ASN A 129 12.45 8.71 -8.90
N ASN A 130 12.35 8.73 -7.58
CA ASN A 130 11.27 8.06 -6.85
C ASN A 130 9.91 8.75 -7.07
N THR A 131 8.84 7.94 -7.21
CA THR A 131 7.47 8.40 -7.39
C THR A 131 6.55 7.81 -6.33
N ILE A 132 5.78 8.65 -5.63
CA ILE A 132 4.72 8.22 -4.72
C ILE A 132 3.41 8.88 -5.13
N ASN A 133 2.37 8.09 -5.35
CA ASN A 133 1.02 8.57 -5.62
C ASN A 133 0.01 7.87 -4.70
N ILE A 134 -0.78 8.65 -3.98
CA ILE A 134 -1.80 8.16 -3.05
C ILE A 134 -3.14 8.81 -3.41
N GLU A 135 -4.15 8.00 -3.69
CA GLU A 135 -5.54 8.40 -3.89
C GLU A 135 -6.42 7.71 -2.83
N GLN A 136 -7.08 8.50 -1.98
CA GLN A 136 -8.00 8.02 -0.95
C GLN A 136 -9.37 8.67 -1.16
N THR A 137 -10.39 7.88 -1.48
CA THR A 137 -11.77 8.37 -1.70
C THR A 137 -12.74 7.62 -0.79
N GLY A 138 -13.14 8.24 0.32
CA GLY A 138 -13.90 7.56 1.35
C GLY A 138 -13.80 8.22 2.72
N ALA A 139 -13.88 7.42 3.78
CA ALA A 139 -13.65 7.92 5.13
C ALA A 139 -12.80 6.98 6.00
N GLU A 140 -12.07 7.55 6.96
CA GLU A 140 -11.15 6.86 7.88
C GLU A 140 -10.03 6.03 7.18
N LEU A 141 -9.78 6.27 5.89
CA LEU A 141 -8.76 5.54 5.12
C LEU A 141 -7.36 5.92 5.56
N THR A 142 -6.48 4.95 5.83
CA THR A 142 -5.09 5.17 6.22
C THR A 142 -4.12 4.68 5.16
N ALA A 143 -3.13 5.50 4.78
CA ALA A 143 -2.04 5.15 3.89
C ALA A 143 -0.70 5.56 4.52
N ARG A 144 0.26 4.65 4.62
CA ARG A 144 1.64 4.93 5.03
C ARG A 144 2.63 4.44 3.98
N VAL A 145 3.63 5.24 3.66
CA VAL A 145 4.69 4.91 2.71
C VAL A 145 6.04 5.23 3.32
N TYR A 146 6.93 4.24 3.38
CA TYR A 146 8.36 4.41 3.60
C TYR A 146 9.10 4.05 2.31
N GLN A 147 9.98 4.94 1.83
CA GLN A 147 10.85 4.66 0.68
C GLN A 147 12.30 5.05 0.97
N GLU A 148 13.23 4.14 0.69
CA GLU A 148 14.68 4.35 0.78
C GLU A 148 15.38 3.71 -0.42
N GLY A 149 16.09 4.52 -1.20
CA GLY A 149 16.77 4.10 -2.44
C GLY A 149 16.29 4.86 -3.68
N ASN A 150 16.34 4.21 -4.86
CA ASN A 150 16.17 4.87 -6.16
C ASN A 150 15.10 4.18 -7.03
N ASP A 151 14.58 4.92 -8.01
CA ASP A 151 13.65 4.42 -9.03
C ASP A 151 12.46 3.62 -8.42
N LEU A 152 12.02 4.02 -7.22
CA LEU A 152 10.93 3.39 -6.47
C LEU A 152 9.59 4.04 -6.79
N ILE A 153 8.60 3.23 -7.19
CA ILE A 153 7.26 3.68 -7.55
C ILE A 153 6.23 3.10 -6.58
N THR A 154 5.69 3.91 -5.67
CA THR A 154 4.50 3.53 -4.90
C THR A 154 3.25 4.17 -5.51
N ARG A 155 2.23 3.36 -5.79
CA ARG A 155 0.87 3.81 -6.09
C ARG A 155 -0.10 3.15 -5.12
N ILE A 156 -0.88 3.93 -4.40
CA ILE A 156 -1.93 3.45 -3.50
C ILE A 156 -3.24 4.09 -3.91
N LYS A 157 -4.26 3.28 -4.17
CA LYS A 157 -5.65 3.70 -4.39
C LYS A 157 -6.55 2.97 -3.41
N SER A 158 -7.18 3.71 -2.50
CA SER A 158 -8.08 3.16 -1.48
C SER A 158 -9.44 3.85 -1.52
N GLU A 159 -10.51 3.05 -1.54
CA GLU A 159 -11.90 3.49 -1.66
C GLU A 159 -12.80 2.82 -0.61
N GLY A 160 -13.68 3.58 0.06
CA GLY A 160 -14.67 3.05 1.02
C GLY A 160 -14.46 3.52 2.46
N TYR A 161 -14.58 2.65 3.46
CA TYR A 161 -14.55 3.04 4.88
C TYR A 161 -13.49 2.29 5.72
N GLY A 162 -12.63 3.02 6.42
CA GLY A 162 -11.74 2.48 7.46
C GLY A 162 -10.64 1.54 6.96
N ASN A 163 -10.34 1.51 5.66
CA ASN A 163 -9.28 0.68 5.13
C ASN A 163 -7.87 1.21 5.49
N SER A 164 -6.89 0.32 5.52
CA SER A 164 -5.50 0.57 5.89
C SER A 164 -4.54 0.05 4.83
N VAL A 165 -3.54 0.85 4.47
CA VAL A 165 -2.41 0.47 3.62
C VAL A 165 -1.12 0.97 4.27
N GLU A 166 -0.12 0.10 4.39
CA GLU A 166 1.23 0.43 4.83
C GLU A 166 2.26 -0.23 3.91
N THR A 167 3.07 0.59 3.23
CA THR A 167 4.10 0.14 2.29
C THR A 167 5.48 0.60 2.74
N SER A 168 6.48 -0.26 2.60
CA SER A 168 7.88 0.04 2.93
C SER A 168 8.79 -0.55 1.86
N GLN A 169 9.51 0.28 1.11
CA GLN A 169 10.47 -0.16 0.08
C GLN A 169 11.89 0.30 0.44
N LEU A 170 12.82 -0.64 0.57
CA LEU A 170 14.25 -0.41 0.76
C LEU A 170 14.99 -1.04 -0.44
N ALA A 171 15.07 -0.34 -1.57
CA ALA A 171 15.54 -0.96 -2.81
C ALA A 171 16.21 -0.02 -3.82
N LEU A 172 17.06 -0.57 -4.69
CA LEU A 172 17.70 0.20 -5.78
C LEU A 172 16.79 0.45 -6.98
N THR A 173 15.74 -0.36 -7.16
CA THR A 173 14.63 -0.17 -8.10
C THR A 173 13.39 -0.88 -7.57
N GLY A 174 12.17 -0.39 -7.87
CA GLY A 174 10.98 -1.17 -7.55
C GLY A 174 9.63 -0.50 -7.77
N THR A 175 8.56 -1.27 -7.60
CA THR A 175 7.17 -0.79 -7.72
C THR A 175 6.26 -1.50 -6.71
N VAL A 176 5.47 -0.73 -5.97
CA VAL A 176 4.31 -1.21 -5.21
C VAL A 176 3.07 -0.57 -5.79
N LEU A 177 2.16 -1.36 -6.34
CA LEU A 177 0.81 -0.97 -6.70
C LEU A 177 -0.15 -1.54 -5.66
N VAL A 178 -1.03 -0.71 -5.12
CA VAL A 178 -2.08 -1.11 -4.18
C VAL A 178 -3.42 -0.57 -4.66
N GLU A 179 -4.41 -1.44 -4.80
CA GLU A 179 -5.80 -1.09 -5.03
C GLU A 179 -6.67 -1.73 -3.94
N GLN A 180 -7.54 -0.96 -3.29
CA GLN A 180 -8.28 -1.42 -2.12
C GLN A 180 -9.68 -0.80 -2.13
N GLN A 181 -10.72 -1.61 -2.11
CA GLN A 181 -12.09 -1.16 -2.26
C GLN A 181 -13.06 -1.86 -1.29
N GLY A 182 -13.86 -1.08 -0.58
CA GLY A 182 -14.83 -1.55 0.41
C GLY A 182 -14.43 -1.13 1.82
N ASP A 183 -14.71 -1.96 2.84
CA ASP A 183 -14.70 -1.52 4.24
C ASP A 183 -13.75 -2.33 5.13
N GLN A 184 -12.96 -1.66 5.99
CA GLN A 184 -12.07 -2.24 7.01
C GLN A 184 -11.02 -3.23 6.47
N ASN A 185 -10.63 -3.11 5.20
CA ASN A 185 -9.57 -3.91 4.60
C ASN A 185 -8.17 -3.42 5.02
N ASN A 186 -7.18 -4.30 5.09
CA ASN A 186 -5.82 -3.99 5.53
C ASN A 186 -4.77 -4.57 4.57
N ILE A 187 -3.76 -3.77 4.20
CA ILE A 187 -2.61 -4.19 3.39
C ILE A 187 -1.32 -3.70 4.06
N TYR A 188 -0.45 -4.63 4.42
CA TYR A 188 0.93 -4.38 4.80
C TYR A 188 1.88 -4.96 3.73
N SER A 189 2.82 -4.15 3.24
CA SER A 189 3.74 -4.53 2.16
C SER A 189 5.15 -4.01 2.41
N ARG A 190 6.05 -4.89 2.87
CA ARG A 190 7.48 -4.58 2.97
C ARG A 190 8.27 -5.22 1.84
N GLN A 191 9.17 -4.46 1.22
CA GLN A 191 10.10 -4.90 0.18
C GLN A 191 11.50 -4.40 0.50
N ASN A 192 12.49 -5.27 0.36
CA ASN A 192 13.89 -4.96 0.61
C ASN A 192 14.74 -5.78 -0.38
N GLY A 193 15.58 -5.14 -1.20
CA GLY A 193 16.33 -5.83 -2.27
C GLY A 193 16.77 -4.96 -3.44
N TYR A 194 17.16 -5.58 -4.56
CA TYR A 194 17.69 -4.84 -5.72
C TYR A 194 16.61 -4.42 -6.75
N ALA A 195 15.63 -5.29 -7.01
CA ALA A 195 14.53 -5.05 -7.94
C ALA A 195 13.24 -5.72 -7.47
N THR A 196 12.30 -4.94 -6.92
CA THR A 196 11.11 -5.48 -6.24
C THR A 196 9.80 -4.93 -6.81
N HIS A 197 8.84 -5.80 -7.12
CA HIS A 197 7.54 -5.46 -7.72
C HIS A 197 6.42 -6.17 -6.94
N ALA A 198 5.40 -5.44 -6.51
CA ALA A 198 4.17 -6.02 -5.98
C ALA A 198 2.94 -5.28 -6.53
N SER A 199 1.90 -6.05 -6.83
CA SER A 199 0.55 -5.55 -7.08
C SER A 199 -0.37 -6.17 -6.03
N LEU A 200 -1.07 -5.37 -5.24
CA LEU A 200 -1.88 -5.86 -4.11
C LEU A 200 -3.30 -5.30 -4.25
N SER A 201 -4.29 -6.18 -4.37
CA SER A 201 -5.68 -5.83 -4.63
C SER A 201 -6.61 -6.45 -3.60
N GLN A 202 -7.54 -5.66 -3.05
CA GLN A 202 -8.60 -6.12 -2.14
C GLN A 202 -9.94 -5.49 -2.51
N ILE A 203 -10.99 -6.31 -2.56
CA ILE A 203 -12.37 -5.88 -2.87
C ILE A 203 -13.35 -6.58 -1.91
N GLY A 204 -14.00 -5.82 -1.03
CA GLY A 204 -15.01 -6.32 -0.09
C GLY A 204 -14.77 -5.82 1.34
N SER A 205 -14.97 -6.65 2.36
CA SER A 205 -14.94 -6.21 3.76
C SER A 205 -14.00 -7.02 4.66
N ASN A 206 -13.25 -6.36 5.54
CA ASN A 206 -12.36 -7.00 6.53
C ASN A 206 -11.29 -7.94 5.93
N ASN A 207 -10.85 -7.71 4.68
CA ASN A 207 -9.77 -8.51 4.09
C ASN A 207 -8.39 -8.05 4.62
N ASP A 208 -7.44 -8.98 4.78
CA ASP A 208 -6.09 -8.71 5.32
C ASP A 208 -5.00 -9.28 4.39
N ILE A 209 -4.07 -8.44 3.93
CA ILE A 209 -2.83 -8.85 3.25
C ILE A 209 -1.65 -8.42 4.12
N GLN A 210 -0.85 -9.38 4.56
CA GLN A 210 0.52 -9.14 5.01
C GLN A 210 1.49 -9.69 3.96
N TYR A 211 2.38 -8.84 3.47
CA TYR A 211 3.37 -9.19 2.45
C TYR A 211 4.76 -8.64 2.81
N GLU A 212 5.79 -9.49 2.78
CA GLU A 212 7.16 -9.14 3.14
C GLU A 212 8.19 -9.78 2.17
N ILE A 213 9.14 -8.99 1.64
CA ILE A 213 10.32 -9.46 0.89
C ILE A 213 11.61 -8.93 1.56
N ASP A 214 12.57 -9.81 1.79
CA ASP A 214 13.99 -9.52 2.09
C ASP A 214 14.89 -10.27 1.07
N ALA A 215 14.98 -9.77 -0.17
CA ALA A 215 15.62 -10.41 -1.32
C ALA A 215 16.95 -9.76 -1.73
N PHE A 216 18.05 -10.20 -1.13
CA PHE A 216 19.39 -9.68 -1.40
C PHE A 216 20.09 -10.41 -2.57
N GLY A 217 19.86 -9.98 -3.81
CA GLY A 217 20.61 -10.43 -4.99
C GLY A 217 20.17 -9.80 -6.32
N ASP A 218 20.88 -10.08 -7.41
CA ASP A 218 20.71 -9.51 -8.77
C ASP A 218 19.43 -10.00 -9.52
N GLY A 219 18.34 -10.29 -8.80
CA GLY A 219 17.13 -10.92 -9.34
C GLY A 219 15.89 -10.05 -9.22
N VAL A 220 15.04 -10.08 -10.25
CA VAL A 220 13.67 -9.53 -10.20
C VAL A 220 12.86 -10.29 -9.14
N SER A 221 12.04 -9.57 -8.40
CA SER A 221 11.05 -10.11 -7.49
C SER A 221 9.66 -9.60 -7.86
N ASN A 222 8.72 -10.44 -8.32
CA ASN A 222 7.33 -10.01 -8.59
C ASN A 222 6.32 -10.70 -7.66
N ALA A 223 5.31 -9.95 -7.22
CA ALA A 223 4.12 -10.45 -6.54
C ALA A 223 2.83 -9.84 -7.11
N SER A 224 1.74 -10.59 -7.04
CA SER A 224 0.41 -10.09 -7.37
C SER A 224 -0.62 -10.74 -6.46
N ILE A 225 -1.14 -10.05 -5.45
CA ILE A 225 -2.14 -10.60 -4.51
C ILE A 225 -3.49 -9.95 -4.81
N GLU A 226 -4.55 -10.75 -4.89
CA GLU A 226 -5.93 -10.33 -5.16
C GLU A 226 -6.87 -11.01 -4.15
N GLN A 227 -7.76 -10.26 -3.51
CA GLN A 227 -8.81 -10.79 -2.64
C GLN A 227 -10.16 -10.17 -3.01
N GLN A 228 -11.20 -10.99 -3.14
CA GLN A 228 -12.56 -10.58 -3.43
C GLN A 228 -13.60 -11.30 -2.56
N GLY A 229 -14.22 -10.58 -1.63
CA GLY A 229 -15.20 -11.10 -0.69
C GLY A 229 -14.99 -10.51 0.71
N ASP A 230 -15.51 -11.17 1.74
CA ASP A 230 -15.41 -10.70 3.12
C ASP A 230 -14.50 -11.60 3.98
N GLU A 231 -13.80 -11.05 4.97
CA GLU A 231 -12.98 -11.78 5.97
C GLU A 231 -11.80 -12.61 5.40
N ASN A 232 -11.34 -12.36 4.16
CA ASN A 232 -10.23 -13.15 3.58
C ASN A 232 -8.86 -12.67 4.08
N ARG A 233 -7.92 -13.58 4.32
CA ARG A 233 -6.57 -13.28 4.82
C ARG A 233 -5.46 -13.94 4.01
N VAL A 234 -4.44 -13.17 3.66
CA VAL A 234 -3.16 -13.61 3.04
C VAL A 234 -2.00 -13.13 3.90
N SER A 235 -1.06 -14.00 4.24
CA SER A 235 0.16 -13.64 4.96
C SER A 235 1.38 -14.33 4.35
N TYR A 236 2.23 -13.58 3.63
CA TYR A 236 3.43 -14.09 2.98
C TYR A 236 4.70 -13.35 3.38
N ARG A 237 5.76 -14.10 3.70
CA ARG A 237 7.15 -13.60 3.84
C ARG A 237 8.08 -14.28 2.85
N VAL A 238 9.07 -13.56 2.31
CA VAL A 238 10.00 -14.05 1.29
C VAL A 238 11.44 -13.66 1.62
N GLY A 239 12.34 -14.65 1.59
CA GLY A 239 13.76 -14.49 1.87
C GLY A 239 14.62 -14.19 0.62
N ASN A 240 15.88 -14.67 0.65
CA ASN A 240 16.99 -14.26 -0.23
C ASN A 240 16.89 -14.68 -1.72
N GLY A 241 15.83 -14.22 -2.40
CA GLY A 241 15.63 -14.19 -3.86
C GLY A 241 15.71 -15.54 -4.61
N PRO A 242 15.61 -15.53 -5.95
CA PRO A 242 14.70 -14.69 -6.75
C PRO A 242 13.23 -15.01 -6.43
N VAL A 243 12.29 -14.12 -6.80
CA VAL A 243 10.88 -14.23 -6.40
C VAL A 243 9.94 -14.07 -7.59
N ASP A 244 8.92 -14.91 -7.68
CA ASP A 244 7.82 -14.72 -8.61
C ASP A 244 6.50 -15.29 -8.08
N LEU A 245 5.44 -14.49 -8.20
CA LEU A 245 4.06 -14.85 -8.55
C LEU A 245 2.99 -14.69 -7.44
N ALA A 246 1.78 -15.14 -7.74
CA ALA A 246 0.54 -14.43 -7.45
C ALA A 246 -0.43 -15.23 -6.57
N VAL A 247 -1.34 -14.53 -5.88
CA VAL A 247 -2.35 -15.04 -4.96
C VAL A 247 -3.72 -14.49 -5.36
N SER A 248 -4.77 -15.31 -5.25
CA SER A 248 -6.17 -14.94 -5.45
C SER A 248 -7.02 -15.55 -4.32
N GLN A 249 -8.09 -14.87 -3.88
CA GLN A 249 -9.13 -15.44 -3.01
C GLN A 249 -10.48 -14.86 -3.43
N LEU A 250 -11.48 -15.73 -3.60
CA LEU A 250 -12.84 -15.38 -4.01
C LEU A 250 -13.85 -16.07 -3.07
N GLY A 251 -14.79 -15.31 -2.51
CA GLY A 251 -15.72 -15.79 -1.47
C GLY A 251 -15.26 -15.35 -0.08
N ASN A 252 -15.79 -15.95 0.99
CA ASN A 252 -15.67 -15.38 2.33
C ASN A 252 -14.83 -16.20 3.32
N GLY A 253 -14.05 -15.55 4.17
CA GLY A 253 -13.31 -16.18 5.27
C GLY A 253 -12.17 -17.09 4.83
N ASN A 254 -11.65 -16.94 3.61
CA ASN A 254 -10.56 -17.76 3.10
C ASN A 254 -9.20 -17.31 3.67
N VAL A 255 -8.29 -18.24 3.97
CA VAL A 255 -7.00 -17.96 4.61
C VAL A 255 -5.86 -18.61 3.83
N ILE A 256 -4.77 -17.87 3.60
CA ILE A 256 -3.48 -18.35 3.09
C ILE A 256 -2.36 -17.79 3.97
N GLU A 257 -1.51 -18.64 4.54
CA GLU A 257 -0.29 -18.21 5.27
C GLU A 257 0.96 -18.92 4.71
N GLY A 258 2.13 -18.28 4.68
CA GLY A 258 3.33 -18.90 4.13
C GLY A 258 4.64 -18.11 4.18
N ASN A 259 5.76 -18.82 4.06
CA ASN A 259 7.11 -18.27 3.92
C ASN A 259 7.79 -18.80 2.65
N LEU A 260 8.75 -18.07 2.05
CA LEU A 260 9.50 -18.48 0.85
C LEU A 260 11.01 -18.24 1.00
N GLY A 261 11.82 -19.07 0.32
CA GLY A 261 13.28 -19.15 0.46
C GLY A 261 14.08 -18.74 -0.79
N THR A 262 15.26 -19.33 -0.98
CA THR A 262 16.29 -18.87 -1.95
C THR A 262 16.08 -19.41 -3.38
N GLY A 263 14.83 -19.45 -3.81
CA GLY A 263 14.40 -19.88 -5.14
C GLY A 263 12.88 -19.82 -5.21
N GLY A 264 12.33 -18.92 -6.01
CA GLY A 264 10.89 -18.64 -6.04
C GLY A 264 10.11 -19.28 -7.19
N ARG A 265 8.86 -19.64 -6.90
CA ARG A 265 7.69 -19.59 -7.81
C ARG A 265 6.41 -19.85 -6.99
N VAL A 266 5.39 -18.97 -7.04
CA VAL A 266 4.04 -19.14 -6.44
C VAL A 266 3.12 -19.90 -7.43
N VAL A 267 1.88 -20.33 -7.13
CA VAL A 267 0.61 -19.55 -7.29
C VAL A 267 -0.34 -19.82 -6.12
N ALA A 268 -1.22 -18.88 -5.76
CA ALA A 268 -2.36 -19.05 -4.86
C ALA A 268 -3.71 -18.54 -5.47
N SER A 269 -4.85 -19.10 -5.03
CA SER A 269 -6.21 -19.01 -5.61
C SER A 269 -7.20 -19.82 -4.75
N GLN A 270 -8.16 -19.15 -4.11
CA GLN A 270 -9.28 -19.80 -3.42
C GLN A 270 -10.62 -19.35 -4.00
N ASP A 271 -11.64 -20.20 -3.96
CA ASP A 271 -12.98 -20.00 -4.55
C ASP A 271 -14.03 -20.71 -3.68
N GLY A 272 -14.88 -19.93 -3.00
CA GLY A 272 -15.87 -20.35 -2.02
C GLY A 272 -15.56 -19.88 -0.60
N ASP A 273 -16.07 -20.57 0.44
CA ASP A 273 -16.09 -20.02 1.81
C ASP A 273 -15.29 -20.83 2.83
N TYR A 274 -14.52 -20.16 3.70
CA TYR A 274 -13.75 -20.74 4.80
C TYR A 274 -12.69 -21.77 4.36
N ASN A 275 -12.08 -21.58 3.20
CA ASN A 275 -10.95 -22.42 2.78
C ASN A 275 -9.64 -21.94 3.43
N VAL A 276 -8.82 -22.86 3.94
CA VAL A 276 -7.55 -22.55 4.62
C VAL A 276 -6.39 -23.19 3.87
N ALA A 277 -5.29 -22.47 3.67
CA ALA A 277 -4.05 -22.96 3.06
C ALA A 277 -2.83 -22.49 3.84
N SER A 278 -1.81 -23.35 3.94
CA SER A 278 -0.49 -23.03 4.49
C SER A 278 0.59 -23.46 3.48
N ILE A 279 1.54 -22.57 3.16
CA ILE A 279 2.52 -22.76 2.08
C ILE A 279 3.91 -22.25 2.51
N ASP A 280 4.78 -23.12 3.00
CA ASP A 280 6.17 -22.79 3.32
C ASP A 280 7.14 -23.20 2.19
N SER A 281 8.30 -22.52 2.11
CA SER A 281 9.30 -22.80 1.08
C SER A 281 10.75 -22.43 1.36
N GLU A 282 11.68 -23.33 1.00
CA GLU A 282 13.14 -23.11 0.96
C GLU A 282 13.67 -23.01 -0.47
N ILE A 283 13.25 -23.92 -1.37
CA ILE A 283 13.71 -23.99 -2.77
C ILE A 283 12.49 -24.28 -3.65
N GLY A 284 12.23 -23.40 -4.60
CA GLY A 284 10.87 -23.20 -5.09
C GLY A 284 10.35 -24.21 -6.11
N SER A 285 9.09 -24.55 -5.95
CA SER A 285 8.02 -24.09 -6.84
C SER A 285 6.63 -24.48 -6.28
N VAL A 286 5.55 -23.71 -6.52
CA VAL A 286 4.25 -23.80 -5.78
C VAL A 286 3.02 -23.87 -6.71
N THR A 287 1.93 -24.51 -6.26
CA THR A 287 0.50 -24.51 -6.74
C THR A 287 -0.23 -25.52 -5.82
N LEU A 288 -1.47 -25.53 -5.33
CA LEU A 288 -2.71 -24.70 -5.27
C LEU A 288 -3.90 -24.86 -6.30
N GLN A 289 -5.18 -24.94 -5.83
CA GLN A 289 -6.42 -24.19 -6.25
C GLN A 289 -7.74 -24.69 -5.58
N GLN A 290 -8.47 -23.85 -4.83
CA GLN A 290 -9.32 -24.34 -3.72
C GLN A 290 -10.58 -23.48 -3.39
N THR A 291 -11.84 -23.85 -3.70
CA THR A 291 -12.33 -25.14 -4.19
C THR A 291 -13.63 -25.59 -3.48
N GLY A 292 -14.58 -24.69 -3.15
CA GLY A 292 -15.80 -24.99 -2.40
C GLY A 292 -15.75 -24.42 -0.98
N SER A 293 -16.21 -25.13 0.04
CA SER A 293 -16.25 -24.60 1.41
C SER A 293 -15.52 -25.45 2.46
N TYR A 294 -14.95 -24.81 3.48
CA TYR A 294 -14.27 -25.44 4.63
C TYR A 294 -13.07 -26.35 4.28
N ASN A 295 -12.51 -26.27 3.07
CA ASN A 295 -11.41 -27.14 2.67
C ASN A 295 -10.08 -26.66 3.28
N ILE A 296 -9.22 -27.56 3.72
CA ILE A 296 -7.91 -27.28 4.35
C ILE A 296 -6.78 -27.78 3.44
N GLY A 297 -5.73 -26.98 3.27
CA GLY A 297 -4.57 -27.24 2.43
C GLY A 297 -3.25 -26.96 3.15
N THR A 298 -2.20 -27.71 2.85
CA THR A 298 -0.83 -27.46 3.32
C THR A 298 0.18 -27.88 2.26
N ILE A 299 1.24 -27.10 2.02
CA ILE A 299 2.35 -27.41 1.10
C ILE A 299 3.68 -26.93 1.70
N ASP A 300 4.73 -27.76 1.60
CA ASP A 300 6.08 -27.42 2.07
C ASP A 300 7.19 -28.07 1.20
N THR A 301 7.47 -27.52 0.01
CA THR A 301 8.85 -27.28 -0.55
C THR A 301 9.93 -28.37 -0.85
N SER A 302 11.18 -27.87 -1.00
CA SER A 302 12.43 -28.32 -1.60
C SER A 302 12.42 -28.54 -3.12
N GLY A 303 11.27 -28.39 -3.77
CA GLY A 303 11.13 -28.36 -5.23
C GLY A 303 9.67 -28.06 -5.65
N ASP A 304 9.34 -28.40 -6.89
CA ASP A 304 8.00 -28.22 -7.47
C ASP A 304 6.86 -28.90 -6.69
N ALA A 305 5.88 -28.09 -6.27
CA ALA A 305 4.59 -28.52 -5.73
C ALA A 305 3.52 -28.75 -6.83
N VAL A 306 2.34 -29.24 -6.43
CA VAL A 306 0.96 -29.01 -6.97
C VAL A 306 -0.03 -29.66 -5.97
N LEU A 307 -1.26 -29.18 -5.83
CA LEU A 307 -2.38 -29.89 -5.14
C LEU A 307 -3.63 -29.97 -6.07
N VAL A 308 -4.86 -30.20 -5.59
CA VAL A 308 -6.15 -29.67 -6.14
C VAL A 308 -7.34 -30.10 -5.25
N GLN A 309 -8.46 -29.40 -5.33
CA GLN A 309 -9.64 -29.58 -4.47
C GLN A 309 -10.98 -29.61 -5.25
N THR A 310 -12.07 -30.00 -4.58
CA THR A 310 -13.45 -29.49 -4.83
C THR A 310 -14.44 -30.02 -3.78
N GLY A 311 -15.28 -29.15 -3.22
CA GLY A 311 -16.45 -29.52 -2.41
C GLY A 311 -16.40 -29.04 -0.96
N TYR A 312 -16.78 -29.89 0.00
CA TYR A 312 -17.03 -29.48 1.39
C TYR A 312 -16.11 -30.18 2.40
N ALA A 313 -15.37 -29.42 3.20
CA ALA A 313 -14.53 -29.92 4.29
C ALA A 313 -13.53 -31.02 3.88
N ASN A 314 -12.84 -30.84 2.73
CA ASN A 314 -11.76 -31.74 2.33
C ASN A 314 -10.41 -31.23 2.84
N GLU A 315 -9.55 -32.12 3.34
CA GLU A 315 -8.24 -31.81 3.94
C GLU A 315 -7.11 -32.39 3.09
N ALA A 316 -6.08 -31.60 2.74
CA ALA A 316 -4.95 -32.00 1.90
C ALA A 316 -3.61 -31.44 2.42
N SER A 317 -2.54 -32.25 2.46
CA SER A 317 -1.22 -31.82 3.00
C SER A 317 -0.01 -32.39 2.25
N ILE A 318 0.96 -31.54 1.88
CA ILE A 318 2.19 -31.87 1.11
C ILE A 318 3.42 -31.24 1.80
N VAL A 319 4.55 -31.96 1.77
CA VAL A 319 5.84 -31.77 2.48
C VAL A 319 6.88 -32.62 1.68
N SER A 320 8.22 -32.56 1.70
CA SER A 320 9.28 -31.54 1.84
C SER A 320 10.65 -32.21 1.61
N ALA A 321 11.74 -31.43 1.68
CA ALA A 321 13.15 -31.83 1.84
C ALA A 321 13.85 -32.48 0.61
N ALA A 322 15.19 -32.50 0.46
CA ALA A 322 16.29 -31.81 1.17
C ALA A 322 17.49 -31.54 0.22
N THR A 323 18.46 -30.68 0.59
CA THR A 323 19.68 -30.44 -0.23
C THR A 323 21.03 -30.79 0.43
N SER A 324 21.76 -31.74 -0.18
CA SER A 324 23.23 -31.68 -0.37
C SER A 324 23.73 -32.85 -1.25
N GLY A 325 24.27 -32.56 -2.43
CA GLY A 325 24.75 -33.56 -3.40
C GLY A 325 23.67 -33.97 -4.40
N VAL A 326 23.77 -33.48 -5.64
CA VAL A 326 22.65 -33.45 -6.60
C VAL A 326 22.62 -34.67 -7.52
N ASP A 327 21.53 -35.44 -7.46
CA ASP A 327 21.04 -36.35 -8.51
C ASP A 327 19.50 -36.22 -8.53
N ALA A 328 18.97 -35.24 -9.27
CA ALA A 328 17.65 -34.65 -8.99
C ALA A 328 16.54 -34.96 -10.01
N LEU A 329 15.33 -35.23 -9.49
CA LEU A 329 14.04 -35.13 -10.19
C LEU A 329 12.93 -34.74 -9.18
N HIS A 330 12.49 -33.47 -9.18
CA HIS A 330 11.38 -32.99 -8.33
C HIS A 330 10.03 -33.13 -9.06
N TYR A 331 8.97 -33.57 -8.37
CA TYR A 331 7.56 -33.42 -8.77
C TYR A 331 6.63 -33.62 -7.56
N ALA A 332 5.49 -32.93 -7.54
CA ALA A 332 4.38 -33.19 -6.61
C ALA A 332 3.01 -32.99 -7.29
N THR A 333 1.93 -33.45 -6.65
CA THR A 333 0.54 -33.27 -7.10
C THR A 333 -0.45 -33.63 -5.98
N ALA A 334 -1.69 -33.12 -6.03
CA ALA A 334 -2.85 -33.74 -5.41
C ALA A 334 -4.11 -33.48 -6.26
N ALA A 335 -5.27 -33.99 -5.80
CA ALA A 335 -6.60 -33.62 -6.26
C ALA A 335 -7.63 -34.15 -5.25
N GLN A 336 -8.75 -33.46 -5.05
CA GLN A 336 -9.89 -33.95 -4.25
C GLN A 336 -11.20 -33.55 -4.92
N ALA A 337 -12.28 -34.30 -4.63
CA ALA A 337 -13.64 -33.99 -5.05
C ALA A 337 -14.65 -34.65 -4.10
N GLY A 338 -15.63 -33.90 -3.59
CA GLY A 338 -16.70 -34.41 -2.73
C GLY A 338 -16.70 -33.79 -1.34
N SER A 339 -16.97 -34.59 -0.30
CA SER A 339 -17.10 -34.07 1.07
C SER A 339 -16.39 -34.93 2.12
N ASN A 340 -15.68 -34.29 3.04
CA ASN A 340 -14.92 -34.94 4.12
C ASN A 340 -13.83 -35.91 3.63
N ASN A 341 -13.22 -35.66 2.47
CA ASN A 341 -12.02 -36.41 2.05
C ASN A 341 -10.79 -35.93 2.83
N ILE A 342 -9.91 -36.85 3.21
CA ILE A 342 -8.59 -36.52 3.79
C ILE A 342 -7.52 -37.11 2.85
N ALA A 343 -6.54 -36.28 2.50
CA ALA A 343 -5.39 -36.65 1.67
C ALA A 343 -4.09 -36.05 2.24
N SER A 344 -2.98 -36.68 1.92
CA SER A 344 -1.64 -36.16 2.17
C SER A 344 -0.67 -36.83 1.21
N ILE A 345 0.53 -36.25 0.99
CA ILE A 345 1.87 -36.89 1.14
C ILE A 345 2.94 -35.98 0.46
N VAL A 346 4.09 -35.56 1.05
CA VAL A 346 4.98 -36.09 2.12
C VAL A 346 5.97 -37.14 1.56
N GLN A 347 7.13 -36.83 0.95
CA GLN A 347 8.37 -36.23 1.47
C GLN A 347 9.54 -37.02 0.86
N GLN A 348 10.79 -36.53 0.94
CA GLN A 348 11.98 -37.38 1.23
C GLN A 348 12.97 -36.69 2.17
#